data_AF-A0A523PXS1-F1
#
_entry.id   AF-A0A523PXS1-F1
#
_cell.length_a   1.000
_cell.length_b   1.000
_cell.length_c   1.000
_cell.angle_alpha   90.00
_cell.angle_beta   90.00
_cell.angle_gamma   90.00
#
_symmetry.space_group_name_H-M   'P 1'
#
loop_
_entity.id
_entity.type
_entity.pdbx_description
1 polymer ?
#
loop_
_entity_poly.entity_id
_entity_poly.type
_entity_poly.pdbx_seq_one_letter_code
_entity_poly.pdbx_strand_id
1 'polypeptide(L)'
;MATVVKYGKVEFSQEDLQFIKDNFQKMTNQSIAKALGVKSTVLRMKAYSMGLQKMELEPWSPEAVTYLKENYKSKGNKQIASELNVISPKRKGWSHRHIIKKMVQLGLKRNFQDQWIVKEKNRQNRSLGKPNPTSQNPEMPRVWIWINAKTRVEVKPGQDIAEVKKKYQHLNATTK
;
A
#
# COMPACT_ATOMS: atom_id res chain seq x y z
N MET A 1 25.26 22.67 -20.81
CA MET A 1 25.24 22.54 -19.34
C MET A 1 24.05 23.34 -18.84
N ALA A 2 23.16 22.68 -18.09
CA ALA A 2 21.93 23.31 -17.63
C ALA A 2 22.24 24.50 -16.72
N THR A 3 21.65 25.65 -16.99
CA THR A 3 21.92 26.89 -16.27
C THR A 3 20.89 27.10 -15.16
N VAL A 4 21.37 27.47 -13.97
CA VAL A 4 20.50 27.86 -12.87
C VAL A 4 20.21 29.35 -13.01
N VAL A 5 18.97 29.69 -13.32
CA VAL A 5 18.47 31.07 -13.42
C VAL A 5 17.87 31.54 -12.09
N LYS A 6 17.43 32.81 -12.06
CA LYS A 6 16.85 33.48 -10.88
C LYS A 6 15.80 32.61 -10.19
N TYR A 7 15.81 32.61 -8.85
CA TYR A 7 14.95 31.78 -7.99
C TYR A 7 15.22 30.26 -8.03
N GLY A 8 16.38 29.84 -8.52
CA GLY A 8 16.77 28.42 -8.53
C GLY A 8 16.03 27.58 -9.58
N LYS A 9 15.39 28.22 -10.55
CA LYS A 9 14.81 27.55 -11.72
C LYS A 9 15.96 27.11 -12.63
N VAL A 10 15.85 25.92 -13.20
CA VAL A 10 16.86 25.34 -14.09
C VAL A 10 16.35 25.43 -15.52
N GLU A 11 17.15 26.01 -16.40
CA GLU A 11 16.92 26.04 -17.84
C GLU A 11 17.79 24.99 -18.53
N PHE A 12 17.18 24.25 -19.45
CA PHE A 12 17.83 23.19 -20.21
C PHE A 12 18.01 23.69 -21.65
N SER A 13 19.24 23.67 -22.15
CA SER A 13 19.51 23.94 -23.56
C SER A 13 19.02 22.78 -24.44
N GLN A 14 18.92 22.99 -25.75
CA GLN A 14 18.56 21.91 -26.68
C GLN A 14 19.56 20.74 -26.63
N GLU A 15 20.84 21.03 -26.45
CA GLU A 15 21.89 20.02 -26.27
C GLU A 15 21.67 19.19 -25.00
N ASP A 16 21.30 19.84 -23.88
CA ASP A 16 21.01 19.14 -22.64
C ASP A 16 19.79 18.22 -22.81
N LEU A 17 18.75 18.67 -23.54
CA LEU A 17 17.56 17.86 -23.82
C LEU A 17 17.88 16.63 -24.68
N GLN A 18 18.73 16.82 -25.70
CA GLN A 18 19.18 15.74 -26.56
C GLN A 18 20.02 14.72 -25.78
N PHE A 19 20.96 15.20 -24.95
CA PHE A 19 21.74 14.37 -24.06
C PHE A 19 20.86 13.54 -23.12
N ILE A 20 19.80 14.14 -22.56
CA ILE A 20 18.83 13.41 -21.72
C ILE A 20 18.18 12.30 -22.53
N LYS A 21 17.63 12.58 -23.72
CA LYS A 21 16.94 11.58 -24.56
C LYS A 21 17.84 10.39 -24.88
N ASP A 22 19.08 10.65 -25.31
CA ASP A 22 20.01 9.62 -25.78
C ASP A 22 20.51 8.71 -24.65
N ASN A 23 20.60 9.26 -23.43
CA ASN A 23 21.13 8.55 -22.28
C ASN A 23 20.06 8.04 -21.31
N PHE A 24 18.80 8.45 -21.44
CA PHE A 24 17.76 8.16 -20.46
C PHE A 24 17.61 6.65 -20.18
N GLN A 25 17.62 5.83 -21.24
CA GLN A 25 17.49 4.37 -21.11
C GLN A 25 18.82 3.68 -20.75
N LYS A 26 19.96 4.32 -21.02
CA LYS A 26 21.30 3.73 -20.84
C LYS A 26 21.89 3.99 -19.45
N MET A 27 21.59 5.15 -18.86
CA MET A 27 22.19 5.61 -17.61
C MET A 27 21.15 5.78 -16.51
N THR A 28 21.58 5.77 -15.24
CA THR A 28 20.71 6.12 -14.12
C THR A 28 20.38 7.62 -14.13
N ASN A 29 19.21 8.00 -13.61
CA ASN A 29 18.85 9.42 -13.51
C ASN A 29 19.83 10.20 -12.62
N GLN A 30 20.48 9.55 -11.66
CA GLN A 30 21.51 10.19 -10.83
C GLN A 30 22.76 10.52 -11.64
N SER A 31 23.21 9.61 -12.51
CA SER A 31 24.38 9.82 -13.36
C SER A 31 24.14 10.93 -14.38
N ILE A 32 22.98 10.93 -15.04
CA ILE A 32 22.60 12.00 -16.00
C ILE A 32 22.50 13.34 -15.27
N ALA A 33 21.89 13.38 -14.08
CA ALA A 33 21.76 14.60 -13.30
C ALA A 33 23.13 15.15 -12.87
N LYS A 34 24.06 14.27 -12.49
CA LYS A 34 25.44 14.63 -12.15
C LYS A 34 26.18 15.20 -13.36
N ALA A 35 26.04 14.59 -14.54
CA ALA A 35 26.67 15.08 -15.77
C ALA A 35 26.15 16.47 -16.19
N LEU A 36 24.88 16.76 -15.93
CA LEU A 36 24.26 18.06 -16.23
C LEU A 36 24.38 19.09 -15.09
N GLY A 37 24.92 18.72 -13.92
CA GLY A 37 25.03 19.61 -12.76
C GLY A 37 23.69 19.93 -12.07
N VAL A 38 22.65 19.11 -12.25
CA VAL A 38 21.29 19.36 -11.74
C VAL A 38 20.88 18.38 -10.65
N LYS A 39 19.88 18.74 -9.85
CA LYS A 39 19.25 17.80 -8.91
C LYS A 39 18.48 16.71 -9.67
N SER A 40 18.57 15.46 -9.20
CA SER A 40 17.90 14.31 -9.83
C SER A 40 16.37 14.47 -9.94
N THR A 41 15.74 15.16 -8.99
CA THR A 41 14.31 15.50 -9.02
C THR A 41 13.96 16.44 -10.19
N VAL A 42 14.80 17.45 -10.45
CA VAL A 42 14.60 18.40 -11.56
C VAL A 42 14.73 17.69 -12.90
N LEU A 43 15.76 16.84 -13.04
CA LEU A 43 15.91 15.99 -14.22
C LEU A 43 14.68 15.09 -14.42
N ARG A 44 14.18 14.44 -13.36
CA ARG A 44 13.03 13.54 -13.46
C ARG A 44 11.77 14.29 -13.90
N MET A 45 11.50 15.46 -13.33
CA MET A 45 10.40 16.33 -13.74
C MET A 45 10.50 16.71 -15.22
N LYS A 46 11.70 17.10 -15.67
CA LYS A 46 11.94 17.45 -17.06
C LYS A 46 11.76 16.26 -17.99
N ALA A 47 12.31 15.09 -17.64
CA ALA A 47 12.13 13.85 -18.39
C ALA A 47 10.64 13.48 -18.51
N TYR A 48 9.85 13.59 -17.44
CA TYR A 48 8.42 13.35 -17.48
C TYR A 48 7.67 14.33 -18.38
N SER A 49 8.04 15.62 -18.37
CA SER A 49 7.45 16.60 -19.30
C SER A 49 7.76 16.32 -20.77
N MET A 50 8.81 15.56 -21.04
CA MET A 50 9.19 15.10 -22.39
C MET A 50 8.61 13.71 -22.73
N GLY A 51 7.77 13.13 -21.86
CA GLY A 51 7.23 11.78 -22.05
C GLY A 51 8.22 10.65 -21.78
N LEU A 52 9.42 10.94 -21.24
CA LEU A 52 10.43 9.93 -20.95
C LEU A 52 10.14 9.26 -19.61
N GLN A 53 9.72 7.99 -19.66
CA GLN A 53 9.48 7.16 -18.48
C GLN A 53 10.24 5.84 -18.58
N LYS A 54 10.79 5.36 -17.46
CA LYS A 54 11.50 4.07 -17.39
C LYS A 54 10.59 2.90 -17.06
N MET A 55 9.46 3.19 -16.43
CA MET A 55 8.51 2.19 -15.97
C MET A 55 7.13 2.65 -16.37
N GLU A 56 6.43 1.79 -17.10
CA GLU A 56 5.01 1.93 -17.33
C GLU A 56 4.26 1.56 -16.05
N LEU A 57 3.48 2.50 -15.54
CA LEU A 57 2.67 2.30 -14.34
C LEU A 57 1.35 1.66 -14.73
N GLU A 58 1.26 0.34 -14.56
CA GLU A 58 -0.01 -0.36 -14.77
C GLU A 58 -1.03 0.02 -13.69
N PRO A 59 -2.22 0.53 -14.07
CA PRO A 59 -3.27 0.87 -13.12
C PRO A 59 -3.80 -0.38 -12.40
N TRP A 60 -4.54 -0.18 -11.31
CA TRP A 60 -5.27 -1.28 -10.68
C TRP A 60 -6.56 -1.53 -11.45
N SER A 61 -6.77 -2.77 -11.88
CA SER A 61 -8.05 -3.17 -12.47
C SER A 61 -9.18 -3.04 -11.43
N PRO A 62 -10.41 -2.70 -11.85
CA PRO A 62 -11.56 -2.64 -10.94
C PRO A 62 -11.78 -3.95 -10.19
N GLU A 63 -11.64 -5.08 -10.89
CA GLU A 63 -11.75 -6.43 -10.32
C GLU A 63 -10.75 -6.68 -9.19
N ALA A 64 -9.47 -6.33 -9.40
CA ALA A 64 -8.45 -6.48 -8.36
C ALA A 64 -8.74 -5.60 -7.13
N VAL A 65 -9.37 -4.43 -7.33
CA VAL A 65 -9.78 -3.55 -6.22
C VAL A 65 -10.94 -4.16 -5.44
N THR A 66 -11.95 -4.69 -6.12
CA THR A 66 -13.10 -5.37 -5.49
C THR A 66 -12.62 -6.57 -4.69
N TYR A 67 -11.82 -7.44 -5.31
CA TYR A 67 -11.25 -8.62 -4.64
C TYR A 67 -10.45 -8.23 -3.39
N LEU A 68 -9.64 -7.16 -3.46
CA LEU A 68 -8.89 -6.68 -2.29
C LEU A 68 -9.82 -6.23 -1.15
N LYS A 69 -10.89 -5.46 -1.46
CA LYS A 69 -11.83 -4.96 -0.45
C LYS A 69 -12.57 -6.08 0.28
N GLU A 70 -12.88 -7.17 -0.41
CA GLU A 70 -13.59 -8.31 0.18
C GLU A 70 -12.66 -9.18 1.04
N ASN A 71 -11.40 -9.33 0.62
CA ASN A 71 -10.50 -10.34 1.19
C ASN A 71 -9.47 -9.80 2.18
N TYR A 72 -9.26 -8.48 2.28
CA TYR A 72 -8.18 -7.94 3.11
C TYR A 72 -8.31 -8.31 4.60
N LYS A 73 -9.53 -8.40 5.16
CA LYS A 73 -9.71 -8.74 6.58
C LYS A 73 -9.30 -10.19 6.91
N SER A 74 -9.52 -11.12 5.98
CA SER A 74 -9.42 -12.55 6.22
C SER A 74 -8.17 -13.21 5.64
N LYS A 75 -7.52 -12.60 4.64
CA LYS A 75 -6.33 -13.12 3.95
C LYS A 75 -5.11 -12.24 4.15
N GLY A 76 -3.93 -12.87 4.17
CA GLY A 76 -2.65 -12.17 4.27
C GLY A 76 -2.25 -11.47 2.97
N ASN A 77 -1.46 -10.40 3.06
CA ASN A 77 -1.05 -9.62 1.88
C ASN A 77 -0.24 -10.43 0.85
N LYS A 78 0.57 -11.39 1.30
CA LYS A 78 1.30 -12.28 0.38
C LYS A 78 0.35 -13.18 -0.38
N GLN A 79 -0.61 -13.79 0.32
CA GLN A 79 -1.64 -14.63 -0.27
C GLN A 79 -2.48 -13.84 -1.28
N ILE A 80 -2.97 -12.66 -0.90
CA ILE A 80 -3.73 -11.78 -1.81
C ILE A 80 -2.92 -11.45 -3.06
N ALA A 81 -1.63 -11.16 -2.93
CA ALA A 81 -0.78 -10.89 -4.09
C ALA A 81 -0.66 -12.12 -5.01
N SER A 82 -0.48 -13.33 -4.47
CA SER A 82 -0.42 -14.56 -5.25
C SER A 82 -1.74 -14.84 -5.97
N GLU A 83 -2.88 -14.69 -5.31
CA GLU A 83 -4.20 -14.89 -5.92
C GLU A 83 -4.49 -13.83 -6.99
N LEU A 84 -4.13 -12.57 -6.76
CA LEU A 84 -4.27 -11.50 -7.75
C LEU A 84 -3.38 -11.70 -9.00
N ASN A 85 -2.25 -12.40 -8.88
CA ASN A 85 -1.44 -12.77 -10.05
C ASN A 85 -2.15 -13.75 -10.97
N VAL A 86 -3.13 -14.50 -10.46
CA VAL A 86 -3.95 -15.43 -11.26
C VAL A 86 -5.19 -14.70 -11.79
N ILE A 87 -5.88 -13.95 -10.94
CA ILE A 87 -7.16 -13.30 -11.27
C ILE A 87 -6.95 -12.12 -12.23
N SER A 88 -6.00 -11.24 -11.93
CA SER A 88 -5.75 -10.02 -12.71
C SER A 88 -4.25 -9.79 -12.85
N PRO A 89 -3.55 -10.57 -13.70
CA PRO A 89 -2.11 -10.53 -13.81
C PRO A 89 -1.60 -9.15 -14.27
N LYS A 90 -0.41 -8.80 -13.76
CA LYS A 90 0.36 -7.62 -14.16
C LYS A 90 1.69 -8.05 -14.76
N ARG A 91 2.30 -7.25 -15.65
CA ARG A 91 3.58 -7.62 -16.30
C ARG A 91 4.69 -7.89 -15.28
N LYS A 92 4.78 -7.07 -14.24
CA LYS A 92 5.75 -7.23 -13.14
C LYS A 92 5.27 -8.22 -12.05
N GLY A 93 4.00 -8.57 -12.09
CA GLY A 93 3.31 -9.28 -11.02
C GLY A 93 3.00 -8.42 -9.79
N TRP A 94 2.01 -8.87 -9.04
CA TRP A 94 1.63 -8.38 -7.73
C TRP A 94 2.61 -8.85 -6.67
N SER A 95 2.97 -7.93 -5.78
CA SER A 95 3.75 -8.20 -4.58
C SER A 95 2.96 -7.76 -3.37
N HIS A 96 3.24 -8.33 -2.20
CA HIS A 96 2.60 -7.91 -0.94
C HIS A 96 2.77 -6.40 -0.67
N ARG A 97 3.84 -5.76 -1.17
CA ARG A 97 4.06 -4.31 -1.07
C ARG A 97 3.05 -3.53 -1.89
N HIS A 98 2.69 -4.01 -3.09
CA HIS A 98 1.63 -3.41 -3.90
C HIS A 98 0.30 -3.43 -3.14
N ILE A 99 -0.02 -4.55 -2.48
CA ILE A 99 -1.25 -4.71 -1.69
C ILE A 99 -1.26 -3.71 -0.52
N ILE A 100 -0.18 -3.63 0.25
CA ILE A 100 -0.06 -2.68 1.38
C ILE A 100 -0.28 -1.24 0.88
N LYS A 101 0.39 -0.85 -0.19
CA LYS A 101 0.27 0.50 -0.76
C LYS A 101 -1.18 0.80 -1.17
N LYS A 102 -1.84 -0.14 -1.84
CA LYS A 102 -3.22 0.06 -2.28
C LYS A 102 -4.20 0.08 -1.11
N MET A 103 -4.00 -0.75 -0.09
CA MET A 103 -4.78 -0.68 1.15
C MET A 103 -4.69 0.69 1.80
N VAL A 104 -3.47 1.26 1.90
CA VAL A 104 -3.28 2.62 2.44
C VAL A 104 -4.02 3.67 1.61
N GLN A 105 -3.92 3.60 0.28
CA GLN A 105 -4.64 4.51 -0.63
C GLN A 105 -6.16 4.42 -0.50
N LEU A 106 -6.69 3.22 -0.21
CA LEU A 106 -8.12 2.96 -0.03
C LEU A 106 -8.59 3.14 1.43
N GLY A 107 -7.69 3.48 2.36
CA GLY A 107 -8.01 3.59 3.78
C GLY A 107 -8.36 2.26 4.48
N LEU A 108 -8.02 1.12 3.87
CA LEU A 108 -8.32 -0.21 4.41
C LEU A 108 -7.35 -0.55 5.55
N LYS A 109 -7.88 -0.63 6.78
CA LYS A 109 -7.10 -0.98 7.99
C LYS A 109 -7.60 -2.29 8.58
N ARG A 110 -6.66 -3.20 8.88
CA ARG A 110 -6.96 -4.42 9.64
C ARG A 110 -6.98 -4.11 11.13
N ASN A 111 -8.00 -4.58 11.83
CA ASN A 111 -8.03 -4.53 13.29
C ASN A 111 -7.17 -5.67 13.89
N PHE A 112 -7.10 -5.75 15.22
CA PHE A 112 -6.29 -6.76 15.90
C PHE A 112 -6.81 -8.20 15.68
N GLN A 113 -8.14 -8.40 15.60
CA GLN A 113 -8.76 -9.69 15.29
C GLN A 113 -8.46 -10.15 13.86
N ASP A 114 -8.57 -9.27 12.86
CA ASP A 114 -8.23 -9.56 11.46
C ASP A 114 -6.77 -10.01 11.35
N GLN A 115 -5.87 -9.30 12.04
CA GLN A 115 -4.46 -9.68 12.09
C GLN A 115 -4.25 -11.03 12.76
N TRP A 116 -4.99 -11.33 13.82
CA TRP A 116 -4.95 -12.64 14.49
C TRP A 116 -5.45 -13.75 13.55
N ILE A 117 -6.57 -13.56 12.85
CA ILE A 117 -7.11 -14.52 11.88
C ILE A 117 -6.07 -14.83 10.79
N VAL A 118 -5.43 -13.79 10.24
CA VAL A 118 -4.39 -13.96 9.23
C VAL A 118 -3.18 -14.72 9.79
N LYS A 119 -2.75 -14.41 11.02
CA LYS A 119 -1.63 -15.10 11.67
C LYS A 119 -1.95 -16.57 11.94
N GLU A 120 -3.15 -16.86 12.41
CA GLU A 120 -3.59 -18.22 12.73
C GLU A 120 -3.65 -19.09 11.47
N LYS A 121 -4.23 -18.57 10.38
CA LYS A 121 -4.18 -19.26 9.07
C LYS A 121 -2.74 -19.51 8.60
N ASN A 122 -1.85 -18.54 8.75
CA ASN A 122 -0.44 -18.72 8.37
C ASN A 122 0.26 -19.78 9.23
N ARG A 123 -0.12 -19.92 10.51
CA ARG A 123 0.37 -20.99 11.40
C ARG A 123 -0.11 -22.36 10.92
N GLN A 124 -1.39 -22.49 10.61
CA GLN A 124 -1.98 -23.74 10.08
C GLN A 124 -1.31 -24.15 8.76
N ASN A 125 -1.07 -23.19 7.87
CA ASN A 125 -0.40 -23.41 6.59
C ASN A 125 1.13 -23.60 6.71
N ARG A 126 1.68 -23.66 7.93
CA ARG A 126 3.13 -23.79 8.23
C ARG A 126 4.04 -22.78 7.49
N SER A 127 3.49 -21.63 7.09
CA SER A 127 4.24 -20.59 6.39
C SER A 127 5.31 -19.94 7.28
N LEU A 128 5.19 -20.10 8.60
CA LEU A 128 6.11 -19.58 9.61
C LEU A 128 6.99 -20.67 10.24
N GLY A 129 7.04 -21.87 9.64
CA GLY A 129 7.70 -23.04 10.21
C GLY A 129 6.76 -23.90 11.06
N LYS A 130 7.32 -24.93 11.71
CA LYS A 130 6.56 -25.82 12.60
C LYS A 130 6.26 -25.08 13.91
N PRO A 131 5.00 -25.05 14.38
CA PRO A 131 4.68 -24.52 15.71
C PRO A 131 5.45 -25.29 16.77
N ASN A 132 5.81 -24.62 17.86
CA ASN A 132 6.32 -25.31 19.03
C ASN A 132 5.19 -26.21 19.60
N PRO A 133 5.35 -27.55 19.66
CA PRO A 133 4.28 -28.45 20.09
C PRO A 133 3.84 -28.21 21.55
N THR A 134 4.70 -27.61 22.38
CA THR A 134 4.39 -27.27 23.78
C THR A 134 3.68 -25.93 23.96
N SER A 135 3.58 -25.08 22.93
CA SER A 135 2.84 -23.83 23.06
C SER A 135 1.35 -24.06 22.87
N GLN A 136 0.53 -23.67 23.86
CA GLN A 136 -0.91 -23.58 23.67
C GLN A 136 -1.21 -22.58 22.54
N ASN A 137 -2.19 -22.89 21.70
CA ASN A 137 -2.65 -21.92 20.71
C ASN A 137 -3.24 -20.70 21.46
N PRO A 138 -2.76 -19.48 21.18
CA PRO A 138 -3.28 -18.29 21.82
C PRO A 138 -4.74 -18.13 21.42
N GLU A 139 -5.61 -17.85 22.39
CA GLU A 139 -7.02 -17.56 22.14
C GLU A 139 -7.19 -16.32 21.26
N MET A 140 -8.34 -16.22 20.60
CA MET A 140 -8.67 -15.05 19.79
C MET A 140 -8.79 -13.82 20.70
N PRO A 141 -8.12 -12.71 20.39
CA PRO A 141 -8.17 -11.53 21.21
C PRO A 141 -9.52 -10.84 21.10
N ARG A 142 -10.09 -10.48 22.25
CA ARG A 142 -11.30 -9.67 22.32
C ARG A 142 -10.97 -8.21 22.00
N VAL A 143 -11.71 -7.61 21.08
CA VAL A 143 -11.56 -6.19 20.74
C VAL A 143 -12.75 -5.46 21.32
N TRP A 144 -12.46 -4.47 22.17
CA TRP A 144 -13.48 -3.63 22.79
C TRP A 144 -13.45 -2.24 22.17
N ILE A 145 -14.63 -1.68 21.94
CA ILE A 145 -14.77 -0.27 21.55
C ILE A 145 -15.67 0.45 22.54
N TRP A 146 -15.26 1.66 22.89
CA TRP A 146 -16.10 2.57 23.69
C TRP A 146 -17.17 3.17 22.79
N ILE A 147 -18.43 3.06 23.23
CA ILE A 147 -19.57 3.71 22.59
C ILE A 147 -19.81 5.08 23.24
N ASN A 148 -19.75 5.13 24.57
CA ASN A 148 -19.78 6.34 25.40
C ASN A 148 -18.74 6.22 26.54
N ALA A 149 -18.74 7.14 27.50
CA ALA A 149 -17.78 7.15 28.62
C ALA A 149 -17.90 5.96 29.59
N LYS A 150 -19.04 5.26 29.63
CA LYS A 150 -19.35 4.21 30.61
C LYS A 150 -19.56 2.82 29.99
N THR A 151 -19.79 2.75 28.67
CA THR A 151 -20.18 1.52 27.98
C THR A 151 -19.18 1.20 26.87
N ARG A 152 -18.56 0.02 27.00
CA ARG A 152 -17.77 -0.61 25.93
C ARG A 152 -18.50 -1.83 25.40
N VAL A 153 -18.34 -2.08 24.11
CA VAL A 153 -18.94 -3.24 23.44
C VAL A 153 -17.84 -4.04 22.76
N GLU A 154 -17.92 -5.36 22.86
CA GLU A 154 -17.04 -6.27 22.14
C GLU A 154 -17.40 -6.27 20.64
N VAL A 155 -16.39 -6.03 19.80
CA VAL A 155 -16.48 -6.15 18.34
C VAL A 155 -16.26 -7.62 18.01
N LYS A 156 -17.27 -8.26 17.41
CA LYS A 156 -17.13 -9.64 16.94
C LYS A 156 -16.30 -9.69 15.67
N PRO A 157 -15.62 -10.83 15.39
CA PRO A 157 -14.84 -11.00 14.16
C PRO A 157 -15.66 -10.69 12.91
N GLY A 158 -15.06 -9.96 11.97
CA GLY A 158 -15.69 -9.58 10.70
C GLY A 158 -16.56 -8.33 10.75
N GLN A 159 -16.97 -7.86 11.94
CA GLN A 159 -17.78 -6.65 12.06
C GLN A 159 -16.96 -5.39 11.78
N ASP A 160 -17.56 -4.42 11.09
CA ASP A 160 -16.94 -3.12 10.93
C ASP A 160 -17.15 -2.24 12.17
N ILE A 161 -16.10 -1.55 12.62
CA ILE A 161 -16.16 -0.73 13.84
C ILE A 161 -17.18 0.40 13.67
N ALA A 162 -17.29 0.99 12.47
CA ALA A 162 -18.26 2.06 12.23
C ALA A 162 -19.69 1.52 12.29
N GLU A 163 -19.94 0.33 11.75
CA GLU A 163 -21.23 -0.36 11.85
C GLU A 163 -21.60 -0.69 13.30
N VAL A 164 -20.65 -1.21 14.10
CA VAL A 164 -20.88 -1.49 15.53
C VAL A 164 -21.20 -0.18 16.27
N LYS A 165 -20.44 0.89 16.04
CA LYS A 165 -20.75 2.20 16.63
C LYS A 165 -22.15 2.67 16.25
N LYS A 166 -22.52 2.57 14.96
CA LYS A 166 -23.84 2.94 14.46
C LYS A 166 -24.95 2.14 15.15
N LYS A 167 -24.79 0.82 15.28
CA LYS A 167 -25.75 -0.07 15.94
C LYS A 167 -26.06 0.35 17.38
N TYR A 168 -25.05 0.78 18.13
CA TYR A 168 -25.19 1.15 19.54
C TYR A 168 -25.33 2.66 19.78
N GLN A 169 -25.60 3.47 18.74
CA GLN A 169 -25.77 4.93 18.87
C GLN A 169 -26.85 5.34 19.88
N HIS A 170 -27.91 4.53 20.02
CA HIS A 170 -29.00 4.79 20.97
C HIS A 170 -28.54 4.82 22.43
N LEU A 171 -27.45 4.13 22.79
CA LEU A 171 -26.89 4.12 24.15
C LEU A 171 -26.19 5.43 24.54
N ASN A 172 -26.03 6.37 23.60
CA ASN A 172 -25.48 7.69 23.91
C ASN A 172 -26.50 8.62 24.56
N ALA A 173 -27.80 8.41 24.29
CA ALA A 173 -28.88 9.29 24.74
C ALA A 173 -29.20 9.15 26.25
N THR A 174 -28.82 8.03 26.87
CA THR A 174 -29.16 7.69 28.27
C THR A 174 -28.20 8.27 29.31
N THR A 175 -27.30 9.18 28.91
CA THR A 175 -26.22 9.73 29.76
C THR A 175 -26.41 11.20 30.15
N LYS A 176 -27.65 11.69 30.16
CA LYS A 176 -27.99 12.98 30.78
C LYS A 176 -28.25 12.82 32.27
#